data_AF-A0A397JRH2-F1
#
_entry.id   AF-A0A397JRH2-F1
#
_cell.length_a   1.000
_cell.length_b   1.000
_cell.length_c   1.000
_cell.angle_alpha   90.00
_cell.angle_beta   90.00
_cell.angle_gamma   90.00
#
_symmetry.space_group_name_H-M   'P 1'
#
loop_
_entity.id
_entity.type
_entity.pdbx_description
1 polymer ?
#
loop_
_entity_poly.entity_id
_entity_poly.type
_entity_poly.pdbx_seq_one_letter_code
_entity_poly.pdbx_strand_id
1 'polypeptide(L)'
;MFTSAPSKFRYRSVKPIHLLTEIDDNNNDDELLYWDDAIDKYFDRPDHPNFHLITYPNYFRDYTIQFKQSSQNSNLFYCRDRKNRIIVQRKTPILLRFTTYKIEDGEPFFFQHLIMKIPVRSEQELLGEFETYKDRFQTMFPTRYNQVTESLRKNYIEQRNCISESYKSILTTLLHNFQNQDLSDLMFNQFLSLKKHCPQHRLPILTNSRYRTIQNLLYTI
;
A
#
# COMPACT_ATOMS: atom_id res chain seq x y z
N MET A 1 4.79 7.88 -13.61
CA MET A 1 4.33 6.75 -12.76
C MET A 1 3.63 7.35 -11.56
N PHE A 2 2.40 6.93 -11.26
CA PHE A 2 1.63 7.44 -10.12
C PHE A 2 1.46 6.30 -9.12
N THR A 3 2.15 6.38 -8.00
CA THR A 3 2.05 5.42 -6.89
C THR A 3 1.64 6.21 -5.66
N SER A 4 0.51 5.89 -5.05
CA SER A 4 -0.13 6.79 -4.11
C SER A 4 -0.51 6.07 -2.83
N ALA A 5 0.23 6.37 -1.76
CA ALA A 5 -0.02 5.89 -0.40
C ALA A 5 -0.93 6.89 0.37
N PRO A 6 -1.38 6.60 1.60
CA PRO A 6 -2.14 7.56 2.43
C PRO A 6 -1.27 8.76 2.83
N SER A 7 -1.86 9.92 3.19
CA SER A 7 -1.14 11.20 3.39
C SER A 7 0.14 11.08 4.25
N LYS A 8 0.07 10.35 5.37
CA LYS A 8 1.20 10.07 6.27
C LYS A 8 2.38 9.28 5.63
N PHE A 9 2.17 8.73 4.44
CA PHE A 9 3.09 7.87 3.71
C PHE A 9 3.32 8.36 2.27
N ARG A 10 2.80 9.54 1.89
CA ARG A 10 2.95 10.07 0.52
C ARG A 10 4.29 10.78 0.38
N TYR A 11 5.08 10.29 -0.57
CA TYR A 11 6.18 11.08 -1.11
C TYR A 11 5.62 11.99 -2.19
N ARG A 12 5.60 13.30 -1.93
CA ARG A 12 5.19 14.31 -2.91
C ARG A 12 6.43 14.89 -3.60
N SER A 13 6.31 15.19 -4.89
CA SER A 13 7.37 15.87 -5.63
C SER A 13 7.35 17.35 -5.29
N VAL A 14 8.48 17.89 -4.85
CA VAL A 14 8.65 19.33 -4.61
C VAL A 14 8.67 20.08 -5.95
N LYS A 15 8.04 21.25 -6.01
CA LYS A 15 8.11 22.12 -7.17
C LYS A 15 9.52 22.73 -7.29
N PRO A 16 10.03 22.94 -8.52
CA PRO A 16 11.32 23.58 -8.70
C PRO A 16 11.34 25.02 -8.15
N ILE A 17 12.50 25.44 -7.65
CA ILE A 17 12.70 26.69 -6.89
C ILE A 17 12.13 27.92 -7.60
N HIS A 18 12.27 28.02 -8.93
CA HIS A 18 11.76 29.16 -9.69
C HIS A 18 10.23 29.31 -9.66
N LEU A 19 9.48 28.23 -9.39
CA LEU A 19 8.03 28.27 -9.21
C LEU A 19 7.62 28.56 -7.75
N LEU A 20 8.58 28.54 -6.83
CA LEU A 20 8.35 28.80 -5.40
C LEU A 20 8.57 30.28 -5.05
N THR A 21 9.35 31.00 -5.85
CA THR A 21 9.63 32.44 -5.67
C THR A 21 8.39 33.34 -5.71
N GLU A 22 7.26 32.85 -6.20
CA GLU A 22 5.97 33.55 -6.24
C GLU A 22 5.08 33.25 -5.02
N ILE A 23 5.50 32.33 -4.15
CA ILE A 23 4.77 31.97 -2.93
C ILE A 23 5.20 32.96 -1.84
N ASP A 24 4.33 33.92 -1.56
CA ASP A 24 4.51 34.96 -0.54
C ASP A 24 4.91 34.35 0.82
N ASP A 25 5.97 34.87 1.46
CA ASP A 25 6.57 34.40 2.72
C ASP A 25 5.60 34.42 3.93
N ASN A 26 4.37 34.91 3.72
CA ASN A 26 3.34 35.06 4.75
C ASN A 26 2.34 33.90 4.83
N ASN A 27 2.33 32.97 3.87
CA ASN A 27 1.46 31.79 3.90
C ASN A 27 2.28 30.54 4.27
N ASN A 28 2.12 30.06 5.51
CA ASN A 28 2.66 28.77 5.98
C ASN A 28 1.91 27.57 5.34
N ASP A 29 1.63 27.63 4.04
CA ASP A 29 1.00 26.55 3.31
C ASP A 29 2.09 25.69 2.68
N ASP A 30 2.65 24.78 3.49
CA ASP A 30 3.55 23.71 3.05
C ASP A 30 2.98 22.93 1.85
N GLU A 31 1.65 22.99 1.63
CA GLU A 31 0.96 22.35 0.53
C GLU A 31 1.28 22.97 -0.84
N LEU A 32 1.63 24.26 -0.91
CA LEU A 32 1.99 24.93 -2.16
C LEU A 32 3.38 24.52 -2.66
N LEU A 33 4.24 24.00 -1.79
CA LEU A 33 5.58 23.52 -2.10
C LEU A 33 5.58 22.29 -3.01
N TYR A 34 4.51 21.50 -2.98
CA TYR A 34 4.44 20.20 -3.63
C TYR A 34 3.53 20.18 -4.85
N TRP A 35 3.83 19.28 -5.80
CA TRP A 35 2.91 18.96 -6.89
C TRP A 35 1.76 18.09 -6.40
N ASP A 36 0.55 18.39 -6.89
CA ASP A 36 -0.62 17.54 -6.70
C ASP A 36 -0.34 16.10 -7.18
N ASP A 37 -0.55 15.15 -6.27
CA ASP A 37 -0.46 13.74 -6.60
C ASP A 37 -1.71 13.24 -7.36
N ALA A 38 -1.74 11.96 -7.71
CA ALA A 38 -2.88 11.38 -8.43
C ALA A 38 -4.14 11.26 -7.56
N ILE A 39 -4.01 11.07 -6.24
CA ILE A 39 -5.16 11.03 -5.33
C ILE A 39 -5.78 12.41 -5.23
N ASP A 40 -4.96 13.44 -5.04
CA ASP A 40 -5.38 14.84 -4.93
C ASP A 40 -6.14 15.25 -6.20
N LYS A 41 -5.61 14.88 -7.37
CA LYS A 41 -6.29 15.05 -8.68
C LYS A 41 -7.65 14.35 -8.78
N TYR A 42 -7.80 13.20 -8.13
CA TYR A 42 -9.07 12.46 -8.11
C TYR A 42 -10.05 13.05 -7.10
N PHE A 43 -9.59 13.52 -5.95
CA PHE A 43 -10.41 14.20 -4.94
C PHE A 43 -10.95 15.53 -5.46
N ASP A 44 -10.13 16.28 -6.20
CA ASP A 44 -10.50 17.55 -6.82
C ASP A 44 -11.40 17.41 -8.06
N ARG A 45 -11.83 16.20 -8.42
CA ARG A 45 -12.58 15.94 -9.66
C ARG A 45 -13.85 16.81 -9.76
N PRO A 46 -14.33 17.07 -10.99
CA PRO A 46 -15.47 17.96 -11.25
C PRO A 46 -16.72 17.59 -10.46
N ASP A 47 -17.46 18.59 -9.97
CA ASP A 47 -18.79 18.42 -9.36
C ASP A 47 -19.87 18.25 -10.43
N HIS A 48 -19.74 17.18 -11.21
CA HIS A 48 -20.65 16.81 -12.29
C HIS A 48 -21.16 15.38 -12.09
N PRO A 49 -22.43 15.05 -12.44
CA PRO A 49 -23.05 13.75 -12.20
C PRO A 49 -22.20 12.55 -12.62
N ASN A 50 -21.52 12.65 -13.78
CA ASN A 50 -20.62 11.61 -14.29
C ASN A 50 -19.46 11.23 -13.33
N PHE A 51 -19.11 12.10 -12.39
CA PHE A 51 -18.02 11.90 -11.43
C PHE A 51 -18.48 11.60 -10.01
N HIS A 52 -19.79 11.56 -9.75
CA HIS A 52 -20.30 11.30 -8.40
C HIS A 52 -20.00 9.86 -7.96
N LEU A 53 -20.23 8.89 -8.86
CA LEU A 53 -20.04 7.46 -8.59
C LEU A 53 -18.76 6.88 -9.21
N ILE A 54 -17.86 7.72 -9.70
CA ILE A 54 -16.64 7.24 -10.35
C ILE A 54 -15.58 6.86 -9.32
N THR A 55 -15.01 5.66 -9.46
CA THR A 55 -13.89 5.20 -8.64
C THR A 55 -12.57 5.74 -9.16
N TYR A 56 -11.54 5.74 -8.30
CA TYR A 56 -10.20 6.23 -8.65
C TYR A 56 -9.64 5.58 -9.93
N PRO A 57 -9.72 4.25 -10.14
CA PRO A 57 -9.24 3.63 -11.38
C PRO A 57 -10.05 4.07 -12.60
N ASN A 58 -11.37 4.17 -12.51
CA ASN A 58 -12.19 4.51 -13.67
C ASN A 58 -11.96 5.97 -14.09
N TYR A 59 -11.75 6.87 -13.12
CA TYR A 59 -11.41 8.25 -13.41
C TYR A 59 -10.15 8.38 -14.28
N PHE A 60 -9.05 7.76 -13.87
CA PHE A 60 -7.79 7.85 -14.63
C PHE A 60 -7.78 7.00 -15.91
N ARG A 61 -8.64 5.98 -16.00
CA ARG A 61 -8.81 5.17 -17.20
C ARG A 61 -9.48 5.97 -18.30
N ASP A 62 -10.55 6.68 -17.97
CA ASP A 62 -11.48 7.27 -18.94
C ASP A 62 -11.26 8.78 -19.15
N TYR A 63 -10.55 9.45 -18.23
CA TYR A 63 -10.35 10.90 -18.29
C TYR A 63 -8.87 11.30 -18.28
N THR A 64 -8.59 12.51 -18.73
CA THR A 64 -7.26 13.12 -18.68
C THR A 64 -7.36 14.60 -18.36
N ILE A 65 -6.36 15.10 -17.64
CA ILE A 65 -6.21 16.53 -17.38
C ILE A 65 -5.44 17.15 -18.56
N GLN A 66 -5.96 18.24 -19.11
CA GLN A 66 -5.31 19.03 -20.16
C GLN A 66 -5.07 20.46 -19.68
N PHE A 67 -3.92 21.02 -20.04
CA PHE A 67 -3.54 22.41 -19.72
C PHE A 67 -3.92 23.40 -20.81
N LYS A 68 -4.19 22.90 -22.03
CA LYS A 68 -4.64 23.70 -23.17
C LYS A 68 -6.08 23.33 -23.47
N GLN A 69 -6.90 24.33 -23.81
CA GLN A 69 -8.24 24.06 -24.31
C GLN A 69 -8.12 23.23 -25.59
N SER A 70 -8.79 22.07 -25.63
CA SER A 70 -8.94 21.31 -26.86
C SER A 70 -9.61 22.20 -27.91
N SER A 71 -9.16 22.10 -29.16
CA SER A 71 -9.78 22.79 -30.30
C SER A 71 -11.30 22.58 -30.25
N GLN A 72 -12.07 23.66 -30.45
CA GLN A 72 -13.54 23.70 -30.33
C GLN A 72 -14.28 22.67 -31.21
N ASN A 73 -13.55 21.96 -32.09
CA ASN A 73 -14.05 20.93 -33.00
C ASN A 73 -14.09 19.50 -32.42
N SER A 74 -13.76 19.29 -31.14
CA SER A 74 -13.93 17.97 -30.52
C SER A 74 -15.30 17.84 -29.86
N ASN A 75 -16.16 16.95 -30.36
CA ASN A 75 -17.41 16.51 -29.71
C ASN A 75 -17.17 15.73 -28.38
N LEU A 76 -15.97 15.83 -27.79
CA LEU A 76 -15.63 15.14 -26.55
C LEU A 76 -16.16 15.92 -25.36
N PHE A 77 -16.71 15.20 -24.39
CA PHE A 77 -17.11 15.78 -23.12
C PHE A 77 -15.89 16.38 -22.41
N TYR A 78 -16.02 17.64 -21.99
CA TYR A 78 -15.04 18.33 -21.16
C TYR A 78 -15.73 19.08 -20.02
N CYS A 79 -15.03 19.20 -18.91
CA CYS A 79 -15.49 19.94 -17.73
C CYS A 79 -14.28 20.46 -16.94
N ARG A 80 -14.52 21.32 -15.97
CA ARG A 80 -13.46 21.83 -15.08
C ARG A 80 -13.58 21.20 -13.70
N ASP A 81 -12.43 20.91 -13.12
CA ASP A 81 -12.33 20.39 -11.77
C ASP A 81 -12.31 21.52 -10.72
N ARG A 82 -12.21 21.19 -9.43
CA ARG A 82 -12.24 22.19 -8.35
C ARG A 82 -11.04 23.14 -8.34
N LYS A 83 -9.93 22.73 -8.97
CA LYS A 83 -8.73 23.55 -9.19
C LYS A 83 -8.72 24.22 -10.56
N ASN A 84 -9.89 24.30 -11.22
CA ASN A 84 -10.08 24.90 -12.53
C ASN A 84 -9.23 24.27 -13.66
N ARG A 85 -8.78 23.02 -13.48
CA ARG A 85 -8.08 22.24 -14.51
C ARG A 85 -9.10 21.64 -15.47
N ILE A 86 -8.74 21.55 -16.76
CA ILE A 86 -9.64 21.02 -17.79
C ILE A 86 -9.54 19.50 -17.80
N ILE A 87 -10.66 18.84 -17.52
CA ILE A 87 -10.82 17.39 -17.58
C ILE A 87 -11.53 17.03 -18.87
N VAL A 88 -10.90 16.19 -19.68
CA VAL A 88 -11.42 15.75 -20.98
C VAL A 88 -11.58 14.24 -20.98
N GLN A 89 -12.68 13.75 -21.54
CA GLN A 89 -12.90 12.33 -21.75
C GLN A 89 -11.96 11.79 -22.83
N ARG A 90 -11.34 10.64 -22.57
CA ARG A 90 -10.49 9.93 -23.53
C ARG A 90 -11.35 9.22 -24.57
N LYS A 91 -10.84 9.13 -25.79
CA LYS A 91 -11.43 8.30 -26.86
C LYS A 91 -11.17 6.81 -26.60
N THR A 92 -10.01 6.48 -26.06
CA THR A 92 -9.60 5.11 -25.74
C THR A 92 -9.22 5.03 -24.26
N PRO A 93 -9.76 4.04 -23.52
CA PRO A 93 -9.41 3.85 -22.12
C PRO A 93 -7.95 3.40 -22.00
N ILE A 94 -7.27 3.83 -20.93
CA ILE A 94 -5.90 3.41 -20.67
C ILE A 94 -5.82 2.34 -19.58
N LEU A 95 -4.85 1.42 -19.74
CA LEU A 95 -4.51 0.48 -18.69
C LEU A 95 -3.71 1.21 -17.60
N LEU A 96 -4.24 1.21 -16.38
CA LEU A 96 -3.58 1.79 -15.22
C LEU A 96 -2.70 0.75 -14.55
N ARG A 97 -1.49 1.17 -14.18
CA ARG A 97 -0.58 0.39 -13.36
C ARG A 97 -0.58 0.97 -11.95
N PHE A 98 -0.98 0.16 -10.99
CA PHE A 98 -0.90 0.49 -9.57
C PHE A 98 0.28 -0.24 -8.93
N THR A 99 0.79 0.31 -7.82
CA THR A 99 1.67 -0.44 -6.92
C THR A 99 0.94 -1.64 -6.36
N THR A 100 1.66 -2.73 -6.15
CA THR A 100 1.10 -3.92 -5.51
C THR A 100 1.56 -3.92 -4.05
N TYR A 101 0.70 -3.45 -3.14
CA TYR A 101 0.92 -3.66 -1.71
C TYR A 101 0.48 -5.07 -1.32
N LYS A 102 1.17 -5.65 -0.34
CA LYS A 102 0.81 -6.89 0.35
C LYS A 102 0.15 -6.55 1.68
N ILE A 103 -0.53 -7.53 2.28
CA ILE A 103 -1.15 -7.35 3.59
C ILE A 103 -0.11 -7.06 4.68
N GLU A 104 1.12 -7.55 4.49
CA GLU A 104 2.28 -7.27 5.33
C GLU A 104 2.63 -5.78 5.40
N ASP A 105 2.30 -5.01 4.35
CA ASP A 105 2.57 -3.57 4.30
C ASP A 105 1.62 -2.77 5.19
N GLY A 106 0.52 -3.37 5.68
CA GLY A 106 -0.39 -2.75 6.65
C GLY A 106 -1.34 -1.72 6.03
N GLU A 107 -1.40 -0.51 6.60
CA GLU A 107 -2.36 0.54 6.22
C GLU A 107 -2.36 0.92 4.72
N PRO A 108 -1.21 1.04 4.01
CA PRO A 108 -1.19 1.30 2.58
C PRO A 108 -1.96 0.27 1.75
N PHE A 109 -1.94 -1.00 2.15
CA PHE A 109 -2.69 -2.06 1.48
C PHE A 109 -4.20 -1.83 1.56
N PHE A 110 -4.71 -1.54 2.76
CA PHE A 110 -6.14 -1.30 2.99
C PHE A 110 -6.60 -0.01 2.31
N PHE A 111 -5.81 1.06 2.43
CA PHE A 111 -6.05 2.31 1.73
C PHE A 111 -6.22 2.11 0.22
N GLN A 112 -5.24 1.45 -0.43
CA GLN A 112 -5.29 1.21 -1.86
C GLN A 112 -6.53 0.40 -2.25
N HIS A 113 -6.89 -0.61 -1.46
CA HIS A 113 -8.06 -1.43 -1.71
C HIS A 113 -9.38 -0.66 -1.59
N LEU A 114 -9.48 0.28 -0.64
CA LEU A 114 -10.66 1.11 -0.46
C LEU A 114 -10.82 2.10 -1.62
N ILE A 115 -9.78 2.87 -1.93
CA ILE A 115 -9.86 3.91 -2.98
C ILE A 115 -10.09 3.31 -4.38
N MET A 116 -9.63 2.07 -4.61
CA MET A 116 -9.90 1.36 -5.85
C MET A 116 -11.37 0.95 -6.02
N LYS A 117 -12.14 0.84 -4.94
CA LYS A 117 -13.48 0.25 -4.94
C LYS A 117 -14.60 1.24 -4.64
N ILE A 118 -14.32 2.27 -3.86
CA ILE A 118 -15.32 3.18 -3.34
C ILE A 118 -15.17 4.53 -4.04
N PRO A 119 -16.25 5.13 -4.57
CA PRO A 119 -16.20 6.51 -5.02
C PRO A 119 -16.14 7.44 -3.80
N VAL A 120 -15.05 8.19 -3.64
CA VAL A 120 -14.84 9.12 -2.52
C VAL A 120 -14.20 10.41 -2.98
N ARG A 121 -14.53 11.56 -2.40
CA ARG A 121 -14.00 12.89 -2.77
C ARG A 121 -12.96 13.44 -1.81
N SER A 122 -12.73 12.80 -0.67
CA SER A 122 -11.69 13.21 0.27
C SER A 122 -11.15 12.04 1.09
N GLU A 123 -10.04 12.27 1.78
CA GLU A 123 -9.47 11.29 2.71
C GLU A 123 -10.38 11.09 3.93
N GLN A 124 -11.07 12.14 4.38
CA GLN A 124 -12.06 12.06 5.45
C GLN A 124 -13.26 11.18 5.04
N GLU A 125 -13.74 11.30 3.80
CA GLU A 125 -14.79 10.43 3.27
C GLU A 125 -14.29 8.99 3.05
N LEU A 126 -13.00 8.84 2.75
CA LEU A 126 -12.35 7.54 2.65
C LEU A 126 -12.14 6.85 4.01
N LEU A 127 -12.05 7.60 5.10
CA LEU A 127 -11.92 7.03 6.44
C LEU A 127 -13.29 6.87 7.10
N GLY A 128 -14.20 7.82 6.89
CA GLY A 128 -15.52 7.87 7.52
C GLY A 128 -15.40 8.07 9.03
N GLU A 129 -16.13 7.24 9.78
CA GLU A 129 -16.16 7.25 11.26
C GLU A 129 -15.07 6.36 11.90
N PHE A 130 -14.21 5.73 11.09
CA PHE A 130 -13.20 4.80 11.58
C PHE A 130 -11.87 5.50 11.86
N GLU A 131 -11.04 4.93 12.74
CA GLU A 131 -9.70 5.46 13.00
C GLU A 131 -8.66 4.97 11.97
N THR A 132 -8.85 3.77 11.42
CA THR A 132 -7.91 3.15 10.47
C THR A 132 -8.60 2.67 9.19
N TYR A 133 -7.83 2.59 8.10
CA TYR A 133 -8.35 2.04 6.83
C TYR A 133 -8.65 0.56 6.96
N LYS A 134 -7.88 -0.15 7.80
CA LYS A 134 -8.11 -1.56 8.10
C LYS A 134 -9.50 -1.79 8.69
N ASP A 135 -9.90 -1.02 9.70
CA ASP A 135 -11.19 -1.20 10.38
C ASP A 135 -12.35 -0.93 9.42
N ARG A 136 -12.25 0.15 8.64
CA ARG A 136 -13.23 0.44 7.59
C ARG A 136 -13.33 -0.69 6.58
N PHE A 137 -12.19 -1.21 6.12
CA PHE A 137 -12.15 -2.30 5.16
C PHE A 137 -12.76 -3.59 5.71
N GLN A 138 -12.49 -3.92 6.97
CA GLN A 138 -13.05 -5.09 7.65
C GLN A 138 -14.57 -5.00 7.75
N THR A 139 -15.11 -3.84 8.12
CA THR A 139 -16.56 -3.64 8.22
C THR A 139 -17.24 -3.67 6.85
N MET A 140 -16.62 -3.07 5.83
CA MET A 140 -17.22 -2.98 4.50
C MET A 140 -17.10 -4.29 3.69
N PHE A 141 -16.02 -5.05 3.87
CA PHE A 141 -15.74 -6.28 3.12
C PHE A 141 -15.35 -7.45 4.03
N PRO A 142 -16.22 -7.87 4.96
CA PRO A 142 -15.90 -8.87 5.98
C PRO A 142 -15.50 -10.22 5.37
N THR A 143 -16.22 -10.68 4.35
CA THR A 143 -15.93 -11.94 3.65
C THR A 143 -14.53 -11.94 3.04
N ARG A 144 -14.15 -10.83 2.38
CA ARG A 144 -12.82 -10.71 1.75
C ARG A 144 -11.72 -10.63 2.79
N TYR A 145 -11.95 -9.89 3.87
CA TYR A 145 -11.00 -9.81 4.98
C TYR A 145 -10.74 -11.17 5.61
N ASN A 146 -11.79 -11.97 5.85
CA ASN A 146 -11.68 -13.31 6.40
C ASN A 146 -10.93 -14.26 5.45
N GLN A 147 -11.27 -14.27 4.16
CA GLN A 147 -10.57 -15.07 3.14
C GLN A 147 -9.07 -14.78 3.11
N VAL A 148 -8.71 -13.50 3.18
CA VAL A 148 -7.32 -13.05 3.20
C VAL A 148 -6.62 -13.48 4.50
N THR A 149 -7.30 -13.38 5.63
CA THR A 149 -6.74 -13.79 6.93
C THR A 149 -6.51 -15.30 6.99
N GLU A 150 -7.43 -16.09 6.44
CA GLU A 150 -7.31 -17.55 6.36
C GLU A 150 -6.19 -17.98 5.42
N SER A 151 -6.05 -17.34 4.26
CA SER A 151 -4.98 -17.67 3.31
C SER A 151 -3.60 -17.36 3.89
N LEU A 152 -3.46 -16.23 4.60
CA LEU A 152 -2.25 -15.90 5.34
C LEU A 152 -1.95 -16.93 6.42
N ARG A 153 -2.96 -17.34 7.20
CA ARG A 153 -2.80 -18.35 8.24
C ARG A 153 -2.35 -19.70 7.66
N LYS A 154 -2.93 -20.12 6.54
CA LYS A 154 -2.53 -21.35 5.83
C LYS A 154 -1.10 -21.27 5.33
N ASN A 155 -0.74 -20.19 4.64
CA ASN A 155 0.62 -19.98 4.14
C ASN A 155 1.65 -20.00 5.28
N TYR A 156 1.37 -19.33 6.40
CA TYR A 156 2.24 -19.35 7.57
C TYR A 156 2.43 -20.77 8.13
N ILE A 157 1.35 -21.56 8.23
CA ILE A 157 1.42 -22.96 8.70
C ILE A 157 2.23 -23.81 7.71
N GLU A 158 2.01 -23.64 6.41
CA GLU A 158 2.74 -24.35 5.34
C GLU A 158 4.23 -24.04 5.37
N GLN A 159 4.61 -22.76 5.47
CA GLN A 159 6.01 -22.35 5.59
C GLN A 159 6.65 -22.94 6.84
N ARG A 160 5.97 -22.89 7.98
CA ARG A 160 6.45 -23.47 9.23
C ARG A 160 6.65 -24.99 9.11
N ASN A 161 5.71 -25.69 8.49
CA ASN A 161 5.80 -27.13 8.27
C ASN A 161 6.96 -27.47 7.31
N CYS A 162 7.11 -26.71 6.23
CA CYS A 162 8.21 -26.85 5.28
C CYS A 162 9.57 -26.70 5.98
N ILE A 163 9.76 -25.65 6.78
CA ILE A 163 10.98 -25.44 7.57
C ILE A 163 11.22 -26.61 8.54
N SER A 164 10.16 -27.08 9.21
CA SER A 164 10.25 -28.23 10.11
C SER A 164 10.69 -29.51 9.38
N GLU A 165 10.15 -29.78 8.19
CA GLU A 165 10.53 -30.95 7.39
C GLU A 165 11.93 -30.81 6.79
N SER A 166 12.31 -29.62 6.30
CA SER A 166 13.68 -29.35 5.86
C SER A 166 14.70 -29.55 6.98
N TYR A 167 14.38 -29.09 8.20
CA TYR A 167 15.23 -29.29 9.36
C TYR A 167 15.37 -30.78 9.71
N LYS A 168 14.27 -31.55 9.69
CA LYS A 168 14.32 -33.01 9.88
C LYS A 168 15.16 -33.69 8.81
N SER A 169 14.99 -33.31 7.55
CA SER A 169 15.76 -33.85 6.43
C SER A 169 17.26 -33.62 6.61
N ILE A 170 17.66 -32.37 6.92
CA ILE A 170 19.06 -32.01 7.21
C ILE A 170 19.60 -32.84 8.38
N LEU A 171 18.82 -33.01 9.47
CA LEU A 171 19.21 -33.87 10.58
C LEU A 171 19.42 -35.32 10.14
N THR A 172 18.50 -35.89 9.36
CA THR A 172 18.65 -37.28 8.88
C THR A 172 19.85 -37.45 7.95
N THR A 173 20.13 -36.47 7.09
CA THR A 173 21.32 -36.49 6.22
C THR A 173 22.61 -36.35 7.04
N LEU A 174 22.63 -35.47 8.05
CA LEU A 174 23.77 -35.33 8.96
C LEU A 174 24.02 -36.63 9.73
N LEU A 175 22.98 -37.23 10.33
CA LEU A 175 23.07 -38.50 11.06
C LEU A 175 23.59 -39.63 10.18
N HIS A 176 23.11 -39.73 8.93
CA HIS A 176 23.58 -40.73 7.97
C HIS A 176 25.06 -40.53 7.58
N ASN A 177 25.55 -39.30 7.58
CA ASN A 177 26.94 -38.99 7.23
C ASN A 177 27.92 -39.20 8.40
N PHE A 178 27.44 -39.42 9.63
CA PHE A 178 28.29 -39.74 10.77
C PHE A 178 28.42 -41.26 10.94
N GLN A 179 29.63 -41.79 10.73
CA GLN A 179 29.94 -43.21 10.89
C GLN A 179 30.11 -43.67 12.36
N ASN A 180 30.10 -42.76 13.34
CA ASN A 180 30.24 -43.08 14.77
C ASN A 180 28.89 -42.94 15.51
N GLN A 181 28.33 -44.07 15.96
CA GLN A 181 27.01 -44.15 16.61
C GLN A 181 26.88 -43.30 17.89
N ASP A 182 27.92 -43.23 18.73
CA ASP A 182 27.82 -42.53 20.03
C ASP A 182 27.78 -41.00 19.93
N LEU A 183 28.47 -40.42 18.94
CA LEU A 183 28.44 -38.98 18.65
C LEU A 183 27.14 -38.56 17.97
N SER A 184 26.57 -39.47 17.17
CA SER A 184 25.29 -39.31 16.49
C SER A 184 24.15 -39.15 17.50
N ASP A 185 24.10 -40.00 18.53
CA ASP A 185 23.06 -39.98 19.56
C ASP A 185 23.16 -38.76 20.51
N LEU A 186 24.39 -38.33 20.85
CA LEU A 186 24.61 -37.16 21.72
C LEU A 186 24.23 -35.85 21.01
N MET A 187 24.60 -35.71 19.73
CA MET A 187 24.20 -34.56 18.91
C MET A 187 22.70 -34.58 18.62
N PHE A 188 22.09 -35.75 18.41
CA PHE A 188 20.64 -35.88 18.23
C PHE A 188 19.87 -35.32 19.43
N ASN A 189 20.29 -35.68 20.65
CA ASN A 189 19.69 -35.17 21.89
C ASN A 189 19.93 -33.67 22.09
N GLN A 190 21.09 -33.14 21.72
CA GLN A 190 21.37 -31.70 21.75
C GLN A 190 20.54 -30.91 20.71
N PHE A 191 20.34 -31.45 19.51
CA PHE A 191 19.49 -30.80 18.49
C PHE A 191 18.00 -30.91 18.81
N LEU A 192 17.54 -32.01 19.41
CA LEU A 192 16.16 -32.14 19.89
C LEU A 192 15.85 -31.21 21.06
N SER A 193 16.83 -30.94 21.92
CA SER A 193 16.69 -29.96 23.01
C SER A 193 16.67 -28.52 22.50
N LEU A 194 17.41 -28.19 21.42
CA LEU A 194 17.31 -26.89 20.74
C LEU A 194 15.93 -26.62 20.13
N LYS A 195 15.20 -27.67 19.70
CA LYS A 195 13.80 -27.57 19.25
C LYS A 195 12.86 -27.01 20.32
N LYS A 196 13.22 -27.08 21.61
CA LYS A 196 12.43 -26.51 22.72
C LYS A 196 12.61 -25.00 22.92
N HIS A 197 13.48 -24.32 22.18
CA HIS A 197 13.72 -22.88 22.36
C HIS A 197 13.39 -22.10 21.09
N CYS A 198 12.11 -22.06 20.74
CA CYS A 198 11.57 -20.87 20.08
C CYS A 198 10.57 -20.27 21.08
N PRO A 199 10.86 -19.10 21.67
CA PRO A 199 9.92 -18.48 22.60
C PRO A 199 8.57 -18.37 21.89
N GLN A 200 7.51 -18.72 22.61
CA GLN A 200 6.14 -18.41 22.25
C GLN A 200 5.97 -16.88 22.28
N HIS A 201 6.65 -16.17 21.39
CA HIS A 201 6.31 -14.81 21.10
C HIS A 201 4.97 -14.88 20.41
N ARG A 202 3.97 -14.37 21.14
CA ARG A 202 2.69 -13.87 20.64
C ARG A 202 2.85 -13.49 19.17
N LEU A 203 1.86 -13.89 18.36
CA LEU A 203 1.55 -13.27 17.07
C LEU A 203 2.08 -11.83 17.11
N PRO A 204 2.91 -11.38 16.15
CA PRO A 204 3.23 -9.97 16.10
C PRO A 204 1.87 -9.26 16.04
N ILE A 205 1.49 -8.68 17.18
CA ILE A 205 0.47 -7.66 17.22
C ILE A 205 1.00 -6.69 16.17
N LEU A 206 0.17 -6.39 15.17
CA LEU A 206 0.42 -5.30 14.23
C LEU A 206 0.44 -3.99 15.04
N THR A 207 1.46 -3.81 15.87
CA THR A 207 1.79 -2.53 16.48
C THR A 207 2.69 -1.83 15.50
N ASN A 208 2.33 -0.59 15.19
CA ASN A 208 3.02 0.41 14.36
C ASN A 208 4.51 0.67 14.71
N SER A 209 5.16 -0.14 15.54
CA SER A 209 6.45 0.15 16.17
C SER A 209 7.69 -0.36 15.41
N ARG A 210 7.55 -1.16 14.34
CA ARG A 210 8.72 -1.62 13.56
C ARG A 210 9.26 -0.59 12.55
N TYR A 211 8.58 0.55 12.35
CA TYR A 211 9.06 1.59 11.44
C TYR A 211 10.18 2.48 12.02
N ARG A 212 10.46 2.43 13.33
CA ARG A 212 11.51 3.29 13.93
C ARG A 212 12.91 2.69 13.94
N THR A 213 13.09 1.39 13.70
CA THR A 213 14.41 0.76 13.83
C THR A 213 15.24 0.79 12.54
N ILE A 214 14.63 1.10 11.38
CA ILE A 214 15.35 1.19 10.10
C ILE A 214 15.84 2.62 9.80
N GLN A 215 15.33 3.65 10.49
CA GLN A 215 15.83 5.03 10.34
C GLN A 215 17.15 5.31 11.08
N ASN A 216 17.56 4.49 12.05
CA ASN A 216 18.80 4.71 12.82
C ASN A 216 20.03 3.97 12.27
N LEU A 217 19.92 3.24 11.15
CA LEU A 217 21.05 2.59 10.48
C LEU A 217 21.44 3.24 9.14
N LEU A 218 20.79 4.35 8.77
CA LEU A 218 21.12 5.14 7.57
C LEU A 218 21.63 6.56 7.89
N TYR A 219 21.89 6.87 9.16
CA TYR A 219 22.51 8.13 9.61
C TYR A 219 23.88 7.96 10.27
N THR A 220 24.53 6.81 10.05
CA THR A 220 25.93 6.60 10.45
C THR A 220 26.68 5.92 9.31
N ILE A 221 26.99 6.71 8.28
CA ILE A 221 28.22 6.79 7.47
C ILE A 221 28.10 8.05 6.62
#